data_AF-A0AAP0H5Z7-F1
#
_entry.id   AF-A0AAP0H5Z7-F1
#
_cell.length_a   1.000
_cell.length_b   1.000
_cell.length_c   1.000
_cell.angle_alpha   90.00
_cell.angle_beta   90.00
_cell.angle_gamma   90.00
#
_symmetry.space_group_name_H-M   'P 1'
#
loop_
_entity.id
_entity.type
_entity.pdbx_description
1 polymer ?
#
loop_
_entity_poly.entity_id
_entity_poly.type
_entity_poly.pdbx_seq_one_letter_code
_entity_poly.pdbx_strand_id
1 'polypeptide(L)'
;MVAQLGVISFSSCHLFHSSRQFSFPLHNPMAMATLSTDPVREWILTEGKATQITGISPVGGGCINLASRYNSDAGSFFVKTNRRIGPEMFEGEALGLSAMYDTKSIRVPKPFKVGAFPTGGSYIIMEFIEFGSSRGDQSILGRKLAEMHKAAKSENGFGFHVNNTIGSTPQINTWTSDWIEFYAEHRLTFQLKLAQQQYGDSAIYERGL
;
A
#
# COMPACT_ATOMS: atom_id res chain seq x y z
N MET A 1 -18.52 36.26 -52.43
CA MET A 1 -17.51 36.06 -53.50
C MET A 1 -17.61 34.60 -53.92
N VAL A 2 -18.55 34.33 -54.85
CA VAL A 2 -18.32 33.71 -56.18
C VAL A 2 -17.82 32.26 -56.05
N ALA A 3 -18.70 31.25 -56.07
CA ALA A 3 -19.37 30.60 -57.21
C ALA A 3 -18.71 29.23 -57.46
N GLN A 4 -19.51 28.13 -57.45
CA GLN A 4 -19.89 27.33 -58.64
C GLN A 4 -18.74 26.45 -59.19
N LEU A 5 -18.92 25.26 -59.75
CA LEU A 5 -19.99 24.37 -60.20
C LEU A 5 -19.27 23.00 -60.39
N GLY A 6 -19.92 21.84 -60.22
CA GLY A 6 -20.46 21.05 -61.35
C GLY A 6 -19.36 20.30 -62.15
N VAL A 7 -19.50 19.14 -62.79
CA VAL A 7 -20.61 18.26 -63.19
C VAL A 7 -19.96 16.93 -63.63
N ILE A 8 -20.55 15.81 -63.19
CA ILE A 8 -20.87 14.55 -63.89
C ILE A 8 -20.15 14.18 -65.22
N SER A 9 -19.56 12.97 -65.28
CA SER A 9 -20.06 11.81 -66.05
C SER A 9 -19.15 11.10 -67.11
N PHE A 10 -19.42 9.78 -67.15
CA PHE A 10 -19.37 8.79 -68.25
C PHE A 10 -18.09 7.99 -68.58
N SER A 11 -18.25 6.68 -68.32
CA SER A 11 -18.09 5.53 -69.24
C SER A 11 -16.72 4.90 -69.54
N SER A 12 -16.63 3.66 -69.02
CA SER A 12 -16.41 2.41 -69.77
C SER A 12 -15.01 1.93 -70.14
N CYS A 13 -14.92 0.60 -70.02
CA CYS A 13 -14.13 -0.40 -70.76
C CYS A 13 -12.97 -1.09 -70.03
N HIS A 14 -12.97 -2.40 -70.30
CA HIS A 14 -12.27 -3.53 -69.70
C HIS A 14 -10.74 -3.43 -69.67
N LEU A 15 -10.10 -4.24 -68.82
CA LEU A 15 -9.12 -5.26 -69.25
C LEU A 15 -8.71 -6.18 -68.08
N PHE A 16 -8.66 -7.47 -68.37
CA PHE A 16 -8.09 -8.53 -67.53
C PHE A 16 -6.57 -8.33 -67.37
N HIS A 17 -6.04 -8.54 -66.16
CA HIS A 17 -4.72 -9.18 -66.01
C HIS A 17 -4.61 -9.97 -64.70
N SER A 18 -4.18 -11.21 -64.88
CA SER A 18 -3.85 -12.20 -63.86
C SER A 18 -2.56 -11.80 -63.14
N SER A 19 -2.52 -11.90 -61.81
CA SER A 19 -1.27 -11.86 -61.05
C SER A 19 -1.40 -12.73 -59.79
N ARG A 20 -0.56 -13.75 -59.73
CA ARG A 20 -0.47 -14.76 -58.68
C ARG A 20 -0.19 -14.11 -57.31
N GLN A 21 -1.01 -14.41 -56.30
CA GLN A 21 -0.69 -14.11 -54.90
C GLN A 21 0.31 -15.14 -54.37
N PHE A 22 1.53 -14.70 -54.09
CA PHE A 22 2.45 -15.43 -53.23
C PHE A 22 2.05 -15.19 -51.77
N SER A 23 1.60 -16.24 -51.09
CA SER A 23 1.36 -16.22 -49.65
C SER A 23 2.67 -16.39 -48.90
N PHE A 24 3.07 -15.40 -48.12
CA PHE A 24 4.12 -15.55 -47.11
C PHE A 24 3.48 -15.99 -45.79
N PRO A 25 4.06 -16.95 -45.05
CA PRO A 25 3.52 -17.36 -43.77
C PRO A 25 3.72 -16.23 -42.75
N LEU A 26 2.62 -15.81 -42.12
CA LEU A 26 2.62 -14.92 -40.96
C LEU A 26 3.48 -15.56 -39.85
N HIS A 27 4.61 -14.93 -39.58
CA HIS A 27 5.40 -15.18 -38.39
C HIS A 27 4.50 -14.89 -37.18
N ASN A 28 4.28 -15.89 -36.34
CA ASN A 28 3.48 -15.76 -35.13
C ASN A 28 4.32 -14.91 -34.14
N PRO A 29 3.94 -13.67 -33.80
CA PRO A 29 4.69 -12.93 -32.82
C PRO A 29 4.44 -13.59 -31.47
N MET A 30 5.49 -14.18 -30.93
CA MET A 30 5.59 -14.61 -29.54
C MET A 30 5.03 -13.49 -28.66
N ALA A 31 3.95 -13.78 -27.93
CA ALA A 31 3.30 -12.82 -27.06
C ALA A 31 4.33 -12.34 -26.02
N MET A 32 4.90 -11.16 -26.25
CA MET A 32 5.60 -10.44 -25.20
C MET A 32 4.55 -10.06 -24.17
N ALA A 33 4.49 -10.83 -23.08
CA ALA A 33 3.79 -10.41 -21.89
C ALA A 33 4.34 -9.04 -21.51
N THR A 34 3.52 -8.01 -21.67
CA THR A 34 3.74 -6.71 -21.06
C THR A 34 3.86 -6.97 -19.57
N LEU A 35 5.09 -7.02 -19.04
CA LEU A 35 5.34 -7.03 -17.60
C LEU A 35 4.51 -5.88 -17.04
N SER A 36 3.51 -6.19 -16.23
CA SER A 36 2.66 -5.15 -15.67
C SER A 36 3.57 -4.23 -14.86
N THR A 37 3.48 -2.93 -15.09
CA THR A 37 4.18 -1.87 -14.31
C THR A 37 3.73 -1.79 -12.84
N ASP A 38 3.02 -2.81 -12.36
CA ASP A 38 2.49 -2.93 -11.01
C ASP A 38 3.40 -3.86 -10.18
N PRO A 39 4.32 -3.29 -9.37
CA PRO A 39 5.24 -4.06 -8.56
C PRO A 39 4.53 -4.93 -7.51
N VAL A 40 3.29 -4.64 -7.16
CA VAL A 40 2.51 -5.51 -6.24
C VAL A 40 2.17 -6.82 -6.93
N ARG A 41 1.66 -6.75 -8.16
CA ARG A 41 1.33 -7.95 -8.95
C ARG A 41 2.59 -8.76 -9.24
N GLU A 42 3.67 -8.09 -9.64
CA GLU A 42 4.97 -8.72 -9.88
C GLU A 42 5.43 -9.49 -8.65
N TRP A 43 5.43 -8.86 -7.48
CA TRP A 43 5.85 -9.51 -6.24
C TRP A 43 4.97 -10.72 -5.90
N ILE A 44 3.64 -10.59 -6.00
CA ILE A 44 2.70 -11.70 -5.71
C ILE A 44 2.96 -12.90 -6.63
N LEU A 45 3.20 -12.66 -7.91
CA LEU A 45 3.44 -13.71 -8.92
C LEU A 45 4.86 -14.29 -8.89
N THR A 46 5.77 -13.68 -8.14
CA THR A 46 7.18 -14.12 -8.04
C THR A 46 7.48 -14.58 -6.60
N GLU A 47 7.78 -13.65 -5.71
CA GLU A 47 8.10 -13.91 -4.31
C GLU A 47 6.91 -14.46 -3.50
N GLY A 48 5.68 -14.04 -3.85
CA GLY A 48 4.43 -14.56 -3.30
C GLY A 48 4.06 -15.96 -3.78
N LYS A 49 4.80 -16.50 -4.77
CA LYS A 49 4.65 -17.86 -5.32
C LYS A 49 3.27 -18.18 -5.90
N ALA A 50 2.47 -17.16 -6.21
CA ALA A 50 1.24 -17.34 -6.97
C ALA A 50 1.58 -17.54 -8.46
N THR A 51 0.83 -18.38 -9.15
CA THR A 51 0.89 -18.43 -10.62
C THR A 51 -0.14 -17.49 -11.26
N GLN A 52 -1.20 -17.15 -10.52
CA GLN A 52 -2.25 -16.27 -11.01
C GLN A 52 -2.94 -15.48 -9.88
N ILE A 53 -3.33 -14.24 -10.18
CA ILE A 53 -4.23 -13.44 -9.33
C ILE A 53 -5.65 -13.66 -9.84
N THR A 54 -6.51 -14.25 -9.01
CA THR A 54 -7.89 -14.62 -9.36
C THR A 54 -8.89 -13.49 -9.11
N GLY A 55 -8.53 -12.48 -8.32
CA GLY A 55 -9.36 -11.31 -8.11
C GLY A 55 -8.73 -10.27 -7.20
N ILE A 56 -9.19 -9.03 -7.32
CA ILE A 56 -8.81 -7.93 -6.43
C ILE A 56 -10.09 -7.26 -5.97
N SER A 57 -10.29 -7.15 -4.66
CA SER A 57 -11.44 -6.48 -4.08
C SER A 57 -11.00 -5.44 -3.05
N PRO A 58 -11.66 -4.27 -2.99
CA PRO A 58 -11.40 -3.31 -1.94
C PRO A 58 -11.80 -3.90 -0.58
N VAL A 59 -11.02 -3.59 0.45
CA VAL A 59 -11.37 -3.86 1.85
C VAL A 59 -11.68 -2.51 2.50
N GLY A 60 -12.88 -2.36 3.05
CA GLY A 60 -13.29 -1.09 3.68
C GLY A 60 -12.40 -0.75 4.89
N GLY A 61 -12.45 0.51 5.34
CA GLY A 61 -11.89 0.92 6.64
C GLY A 61 -10.61 1.77 6.63
N GLY A 62 -10.13 2.23 5.48
CA GLY A 62 -9.00 3.16 5.40
C GLY A 62 -9.44 4.62 5.21
N CYS A 63 -9.03 5.53 6.10
CA CYS A 63 -9.20 6.98 5.88
C CYS A 63 -8.08 7.57 4.97
N ILE A 64 -6.89 6.98 5.00
CA ILE A 64 -5.66 7.55 4.40
C ILE A 64 -5.12 6.67 3.25
N ASN A 65 -5.23 5.34 3.38
CA ASN A 65 -4.66 4.38 2.43
C ASN A 65 -5.77 3.57 1.77
N LEU A 66 -5.58 3.22 0.49
CA LEU A 66 -6.44 2.27 -0.19
C LEU A 66 -6.03 0.86 0.23
N ALA A 67 -6.97 0.10 0.78
CA ALA A 67 -6.78 -1.29 1.20
C ALA A 67 -7.50 -2.24 0.24
N SER A 68 -6.82 -3.31 -0.18
CA SER A 68 -7.34 -4.30 -1.12
C SER A 68 -6.93 -5.72 -0.71
N ARG A 69 -7.85 -6.67 -0.93
CA ARG A 69 -7.58 -8.10 -0.90
C ARG A 69 -7.20 -8.55 -2.30
N TYR A 70 -6.04 -9.16 -2.44
CA TYR A 70 -5.59 -9.84 -3.65
C TYR A 70 -5.80 -11.34 -3.45
N ASN A 71 -6.71 -11.93 -4.20
CA ASN A 71 -6.92 -13.37 -4.24
C ASN A 71 -5.99 -13.99 -5.28
N SER A 72 -5.32 -15.08 -4.92
CA SER A 72 -4.47 -15.85 -5.81
C SER A 72 -4.64 -17.35 -5.59
N ASP A 73 -4.06 -18.15 -6.47
CA ASP A 73 -3.95 -19.60 -6.31
C ASP A 73 -3.01 -20.04 -5.17
N ALA A 74 -2.14 -19.14 -4.67
CA ALA A 74 -1.28 -19.36 -3.51
C ALA A 74 -1.83 -18.81 -2.18
N GLY A 75 -3.07 -18.32 -2.18
CA GLY A 75 -3.72 -17.71 -1.01
C GLY A 75 -4.06 -16.23 -1.20
N SER A 76 -4.57 -15.60 -0.15
CA SER A 76 -4.95 -14.18 -0.19
C SER A 76 -3.86 -13.30 0.43
N PHE A 77 -3.63 -12.14 -0.19
CA PHE A 77 -2.75 -11.09 0.33
C PHE A 77 -3.57 -9.84 0.65
N PHE A 78 -3.20 -9.16 1.72
CA PHE A 78 -3.72 -7.84 2.04
C PHE A 78 -2.71 -6.80 1.59
N VAL A 79 -3.15 -5.82 0.80
CA VAL A 79 -2.30 -4.78 0.25
C VAL A 79 -2.85 -3.42 0.63
N LYS A 80 -2.00 -2.57 1.21
CA LYS A 80 -2.29 -1.13 1.33
C LYS A 80 -1.45 -0.37 0.32
N THR A 81 -2.05 0.66 -0.27
CA THR A 81 -1.37 1.56 -1.21
C THR A 81 -1.66 3.01 -0.85
N ASN A 82 -0.69 3.88 -1.10
CA ASN A 82 -0.85 5.32 -1.06
C ASN A 82 -0.20 5.94 -2.30
N ARG A 83 -0.92 6.79 -3.04
CA ARG A 83 -0.40 7.36 -4.29
C ARG A 83 0.47 8.61 -4.11
N ARG A 84 0.54 9.15 -2.88
CA ARG A 84 1.18 10.45 -2.61
C ARG A 84 2.33 10.35 -1.61
N ILE A 85 2.30 9.36 -0.73
CA ILE A 85 3.29 9.21 0.35
C ILE A 85 4.39 8.25 -0.11
N GLY A 86 5.63 8.54 0.26
CA GLY A 86 6.77 7.65 0.08
C GLY A 86 6.68 6.36 0.91
N PRO A 87 7.68 5.48 0.83
CA PRO A 87 7.64 4.17 1.49
C PRO A 87 7.79 4.27 3.02
N GLU A 88 8.27 5.37 3.58
CA GLU A 88 8.71 5.50 4.98
C GLU A 88 7.58 5.18 5.98
N MET A 89 6.35 5.61 5.67
CA MET A 89 5.17 5.28 6.48
C MET A 89 4.92 3.76 6.54
N PHE A 90 5.04 3.08 5.40
CA PHE A 90 4.83 1.64 5.31
C PHE A 90 6.03 0.85 5.84
N GLU A 91 7.24 1.38 5.75
CA GLU A 91 8.42 0.81 6.41
C GLU A 91 8.24 0.81 7.93
N GLY A 92 7.77 1.93 8.50
CA GLY A 92 7.41 2.01 9.91
C GLY A 92 6.32 1.02 10.31
N GLU A 93 5.28 0.86 9.48
CA GLU A 93 4.23 -0.14 9.69
C GLU A 93 4.77 -1.58 9.65
N ALA A 94 5.59 -1.92 8.65
CA ALA A 94 6.17 -3.25 8.51
C ALA A 94 7.12 -3.60 9.66
N LEU A 95 7.95 -2.66 10.10
CA LEU A 95 8.84 -2.86 11.25
C LEU A 95 8.05 -3.03 12.56
N GLY A 96 7.00 -2.24 12.76
CA GLY A 96 6.11 -2.38 13.92
C GLY A 96 5.38 -3.74 13.94
N LEU A 97 4.82 -4.15 12.80
CA LEU A 97 4.16 -5.45 12.67
C LEU A 97 5.14 -6.61 12.90
N SER A 98 6.36 -6.52 12.36
CA SER A 98 7.40 -7.54 12.56
C SER A 98 7.79 -7.65 14.04
N ALA A 99 8.03 -6.51 14.71
CA ALA A 99 8.34 -6.49 16.14
C ALA A 99 7.24 -7.14 16.99
N MET A 100 5.96 -6.88 16.68
CA MET A 100 4.84 -7.53 17.35
C MET A 100 4.76 -9.03 17.02
N TYR A 101 4.95 -9.41 15.75
CA TYR A 101 4.91 -10.81 15.29
C TYR A 101 5.94 -11.68 16.02
N ASP A 102 7.15 -11.15 16.20
CA ASP A 102 8.26 -11.87 16.83
C ASP A 102 8.05 -12.16 18.32
N THR A 103 7.16 -11.41 18.99
CA THR A 103 6.77 -11.71 20.38
C THR A 103 5.99 -13.01 20.53
N LYS A 104 5.46 -13.59 19.44
CA LYS A 104 4.64 -14.82 19.42
C LYS A 104 3.46 -14.79 20.40
N SER A 105 2.87 -13.61 20.60
CA SER A 105 1.84 -13.37 21.61
C SER A 105 0.45 -13.17 20.98
N ILE A 106 0.07 -11.93 20.64
CA ILE A 106 -1.14 -11.55 19.93
C ILE A 106 -1.00 -11.77 18.42
N ARG A 107 -2.09 -12.16 17.75
CA ARG A 107 -2.09 -12.32 16.30
C ARG A 107 -2.03 -10.95 15.62
N VAL A 108 -1.03 -10.76 14.78
CA VAL A 108 -0.86 -9.62 13.87
C VAL A 108 -0.63 -10.13 12.45
N PRO A 109 -1.00 -9.38 11.39
CA PRO A 109 -0.69 -9.78 10.03
C PRO A 109 0.82 -9.76 9.80
N LYS A 110 1.37 -10.84 9.24
CA LYS A 110 2.78 -10.89 8.86
C LYS A 110 3.05 -9.94 7.68
N PRO A 111 3.96 -8.95 7.81
CA PRO A 111 4.36 -8.12 6.68
C PRO A 111 5.27 -8.93 5.75
N PHE A 112 5.12 -8.73 4.44
CA PHE A 112 5.92 -9.42 3.43
C PHE A 112 6.84 -8.47 2.66
N LYS A 113 6.31 -7.33 2.19
CA LYS A 113 7.06 -6.39 1.36
C LYS A 113 6.56 -4.97 1.52
N VAL A 114 7.49 -4.02 1.53
CA VAL A 114 7.22 -2.59 1.33
C VAL A 114 7.94 -2.15 0.06
N GLY A 115 7.36 -1.21 -0.68
CA GLY A 115 7.99 -0.65 -1.87
C GLY A 115 7.37 0.66 -2.32
N ALA A 116 8.07 1.33 -3.23
CA ALA A 116 7.58 2.51 -3.94
C ALA A 116 7.02 2.12 -5.32
N PHE A 117 6.05 2.88 -5.81
CA PHE A 117 5.61 2.78 -7.20
C PHE A 117 6.53 3.62 -8.10
N PRO A 118 6.85 3.16 -9.32
CA PRO A 118 7.65 3.94 -10.27
C PRO A 118 7.05 5.31 -10.62
N THR A 119 5.73 5.42 -10.56
CA THR A 119 4.97 6.65 -10.86
C THR A 119 4.75 7.55 -9.64
N GLY A 120 5.35 7.21 -8.49
CA GLY A 120 5.13 7.88 -7.22
C GLY A 120 4.07 7.20 -6.34
N GLY A 121 4.23 7.34 -5.02
CA GLY A 121 3.48 6.61 -4.02
C GLY A 121 4.20 5.33 -3.54
N SER A 122 3.54 4.60 -2.65
CA SER A 122 4.09 3.42 -2.00
C SER A 122 3.02 2.36 -1.67
N TYR A 123 3.49 1.17 -1.29
CA TYR A 123 2.64 0.05 -0.90
C TYR A 123 3.27 -0.81 0.19
N ILE A 124 2.41 -1.58 0.86
CA ILE A 124 2.80 -2.70 1.72
C ILE A 124 1.94 -3.93 1.39
N ILE A 125 2.57 -5.10 1.32
CA ILE A 125 1.95 -6.42 1.14
C ILE A 125 2.11 -7.20 2.45
N MET A 126 1.02 -7.79 2.94
CA MET A 126 1.00 -8.56 4.18
C MET A 126 0.01 -9.73 4.13
N GLU A 127 0.06 -10.59 5.14
CA GLU A 127 -0.89 -11.68 5.36
C GLU A 127 -2.33 -11.15 5.33
N PHE A 128 -3.19 -11.78 4.53
CA PHE A 128 -4.63 -11.56 4.64
C PHE A 128 -5.19 -12.40 5.79
N ILE A 129 -5.74 -11.74 6.80
CA ILE A 129 -6.46 -12.39 7.90
C ILE A 129 -7.96 -12.33 7.61
N GLU A 130 -8.58 -13.50 7.46
CA GLU A 130 -10.04 -13.60 7.37
C GLU A 130 -10.64 -13.35 8.76
N PHE A 131 -11.30 -12.21 8.94
CA PHE A 131 -12.02 -11.92 10.18
C PHE A 131 -13.32 -12.71 10.24
N GLY A 132 -13.53 -13.39 11.35
CA GLY A 132 -14.76 -14.15 11.62
C GLY A 132 -15.93 -13.23 12.01
N SER A 133 -17.14 -13.76 11.87
CA SER A 133 -18.40 -13.09 12.23
C SER A 133 -18.83 -13.33 13.69
N SER A 134 -18.04 -14.04 14.49
CA SER A 134 -18.39 -14.36 15.88
C SER A 134 -18.13 -13.19 16.83
N ARG A 135 -18.83 -13.18 17.98
CA ARG A 135 -18.51 -12.27 19.08
C ARG A 135 -17.05 -12.48 19.49
N GLY A 136 -16.27 -11.41 19.52
CA GLY A 136 -14.87 -11.45 19.94
C GLY A 136 -14.72 -11.78 21.42
N ASP A 137 -13.57 -12.31 21.81
CA ASP A 137 -13.22 -12.63 23.20
C ASP A 137 -12.28 -11.57 23.78
N GLN A 138 -12.84 -10.67 24.60
CA GLN A 138 -12.10 -9.59 25.25
C GLN A 138 -11.08 -10.11 26.28
N SER A 139 -11.36 -11.25 26.92
CA SER A 139 -10.44 -11.84 27.90
C SER A 139 -9.20 -12.39 27.21
N ILE A 140 -9.36 -13.04 26.06
CA ILE A 140 -8.23 -13.51 25.25
C ILE A 140 -7.44 -12.32 24.72
N LEU A 141 -8.10 -11.26 24.22
CA LEU A 141 -7.43 -10.05 23.77
C LEU A 141 -6.55 -9.44 24.87
N GLY A 142 -7.10 -9.22 26.08
CA GLY A 142 -6.37 -8.64 27.20
C GLY A 142 -5.16 -9.47 27.61
N ARG A 143 -5.32 -10.80 27.69
CA ARG A 143 -4.21 -11.71 28.01
C ARG A 143 -3.12 -11.67 26.93
N LYS A 144 -3.49 -11.72 25.66
CA LYS A 144 -2.53 -11.70 24.55
C LYS A 144 -1.78 -10.38 24.43
N LEU A 145 -2.46 -9.27 24.71
CA LEU A 145 -1.84 -7.95 24.75
C LEU A 145 -0.84 -7.84 25.92
N ALA A 146 -1.19 -8.37 27.10
CA ALA A 146 -0.28 -8.41 28.24
C ALA A 146 0.96 -9.30 27.97
N GLU A 147 0.78 -10.45 27.32
CA GLU A 147 1.88 -11.32 26.86
C GLU A 147 2.83 -10.56 25.92
N MET A 148 2.29 -9.77 24.98
CA MET A 148 3.07 -8.94 24.06
C MET A 148 3.92 -7.90 24.81
N HIS A 149 3.30 -7.12 25.70
CA HIS A 149 3.98 -6.08 26.48
C HIS A 149 5.09 -6.66 27.37
N LYS A 150 4.91 -7.87 27.91
CA LYS A 150 5.90 -8.52 28.77
C LYS A 150 7.08 -9.08 27.99
N ALA A 151 6.84 -9.57 26.77
CA ALA A 151 7.87 -10.18 25.92
C ALA A 151 8.74 -9.14 25.21
N ALA A 152 8.15 -8.01 24.80
CA ALA A 152 8.87 -6.93 24.13
C ALA A 152 9.80 -6.20 25.12
N LYS A 153 11.11 -6.28 24.89
CA LYS A 153 12.13 -5.58 25.68
C LYS A 153 13.07 -4.83 24.75
N SER A 154 13.53 -3.67 25.19
CA SER A 154 14.53 -2.86 24.51
C SER A 154 15.54 -2.38 25.54
N GLU A 155 16.83 -2.48 25.22
CA GLU A 155 17.91 -1.95 26.04
C GLU A 155 18.18 -0.46 25.72
N ASN A 156 17.52 0.11 24.71
CA ASN A 156 17.73 1.49 24.25
C ASN A 156 16.82 2.52 24.96
N GLY A 157 15.96 2.08 25.90
CA GLY A 157 14.96 2.93 26.55
C GLY A 157 13.64 3.04 25.77
N PHE A 158 13.03 4.22 25.78
CA PHE A 158 11.73 4.51 25.16
C PHE A 158 11.92 5.14 23.78
N GLY A 159 11.29 4.54 22.77
CA GLY A 159 11.45 4.92 21.37
C GLY A 159 11.25 3.74 20.43
N PHE A 160 11.71 3.89 19.20
CA PHE A 160 11.72 2.85 18.19
C PHE A 160 12.79 3.13 17.14
N HIS A 161 13.23 2.11 16.41
CA HIS A 161 14.34 2.24 15.45
C HIS A 161 14.06 3.21 14.29
N VAL A 162 12.78 3.48 14.02
CA VAL A 162 12.35 4.42 13.00
C VAL A 162 11.21 5.28 13.54
N ASN A 163 11.14 6.53 13.06
CA ASN A 163 9.91 7.29 13.16
C ASN A 163 8.83 6.60 12.32
N ASN A 164 7.59 6.68 12.78
CA ASN A 164 6.44 6.15 12.07
C ASN A 164 5.31 7.18 12.09
N THR A 165 4.07 6.76 11.87
CA THR A 165 2.92 7.66 11.92
C THR A 165 1.82 7.11 12.82
N ILE A 166 1.06 8.01 13.44
CA ILE A 166 -0.22 7.72 14.08
C ILE A 166 -1.33 8.35 13.24
N GLY A 167 -2.02 7.52 12.47
CA GLY A 167 -2.79 8.02 11.32
C GLY A 167 -1.85 8.67 10.29
N SER A 168 -2.10 9.92 9.92
CA SER A 168 -1.25 10.70 9.01
C SER A 168 -0.20 11.54 9.73
N THR A 169 -0.25 11.60 11.06
CA THR A 169 0.61 12.47 11.86
C THR A 169 1.95 11.78 12.11
N PRO A 170 3.09 12.42 11.85
CA PRO A 170 4.40 11.87 12.21
C PRO A 170 4.47 11.58 13.71
N GLN A 171 5.08 10.45 14.06
CA GLN A 171 5.37 10.07 15.43
C GLN A 171 6.88 9.93 15.59
N ILE A 172 7.45 10.83 16.40
CA ILE A 172 8.88 10.87 16.68
C ILE A 172 9.23 9.79 17.70
N ASN A 173 10.18 8.93 17.36
CA ASN A 173 10.55 7.74 18.12
C ASN A 173 12.03 7.74 18.52
N THR A 174 12.68 8.90 18.50
CA THR A 174 14.03 9.09 19.02
C THR A 174 14.13 8.48 20.41
N TRP A 175 15.16 7.66 20.62
CA TRP A 175 15.38 6.95 21.89
C TRP A 175 15.66 7.94 23.02
N THR A 176 15.07 7.64 24.17
CA THR A 176 15.23 8.40 25.43
C THR A 176 15.28 7.41 26.59
N SER A 177 16.02 7.72 27.64
CA SER A 177 16.12 6.83 28.81
C SER A 177 15.01 7.05 29.84
N ASP A 178 14.39 8.23 29.86
CA ASP A 178 13.30 8.57 30.77
C ASP A 178 11.94 8.61 30.06
N TRP A 179 10.95 7.95 30.66
CA TRP A 179 9.60 7.87 30.10
C TRP A 179 8.87 9.20 30.15
N ILE A 180 9.07 9.97 31.23
CA ILE A 180 8.36 11.24 31.42
C ILE A 180 8.82 12.22 30.35
N GLU A 181 10.13 12.33 30.13
CA GLU A 181 10.72 13.12 29.03
C GLU A 181 10.19 12.67 27.66
N PHE A 182 10.26 11.37 27.35
CA PHE A 182 9.78 10.83 26.07
C PHE A 182 8.33 11.22 25.79
N TYR A 183 7.47 11.00 26.78
CA TYR A 183 6.04 11.19 26.62
C TYR A 183 5.67 12.67 26.57
N ALA A 184 6.29 13.49 27.42
CA ALA A 184 6.09 14.93 27.39
C ALA A 184 6.53 15.51 26.04
N GLU A 185 7.76 15.27 25.62
CA GLU A 185 8.33 15.92 24.42
C GLU A 185 7.81 15.31 23.11
N HIS A 186 7.91 13.99 22.97
CA HIS A 186 7.67 13.31 21.69
C HIS A 186 6.23 12.83 21.51
N ARG A 187 5.35 13.01 22.50
CA ARG A 187 3.91 12.72 22.35
C ARG A 187 3.06 13.96 22.61
N LEU A 188 3.10 14.53 23.81
CA LEU A 188 2.20 15.63 24.17
C LEU A 188 2.61 16.95 23.50
N THR A 189 3.83 17.44 23.76
CA THR A 189 4.36 18.70 23.23
C THR A 189 4.35 18.73 21.70
N PHE A 190 4.69 17.61 21.04
CA PHE A 190 4.61 17.51 19.58
C PHE A 190 3.19 17.75 19.06
N GLN A 191 2.17 17.09 19.64
CA GLN A 191 0.78 17.25 19.21
C GLN A 191 0.24 18.65 19.54
N LEU A 192 0.63 19.23 20.68
CA LEU A 192 0.25 20.60 21.05
C LEU A 192 0.81 21.65 20.08
N LYS A 193 2.10 21.52 19.70
CA LYS A 193 2.71 22.38 18.68
C LYS A 193 2.01 22.24 17.34
N LEU A 194 1.65 21.02 16.93
CA LEU A 194 0.90 20.79 15.70
C LEU A 194 -0.48 21.45 15.73
N ALA A 195 -1.21 21.31 16.85
CA ALA A 195 -2.52 21.94 17.03
C ALA A 195 -2.43 23.48 16.98
N GLN A 196 -1.43 24.07 17.63
CA GLN A 196 -1.17 25.51 17.58
C GLN A 196 -0.86 25.98 16.16
N GLN A 197 -0.01 25.27 15.43
CA GLN A 197 0.36 25.62 14.05
C GLN A 197 -0.82 25.50 13.08
N GLN A 198 -1.66 24.48 13.25
CA GLN A 198 -2.75 24.20 12.32
C GLN A 198 -4.01 25.03 12.60
N TYR A 199 -4.30 25.31 13.87
CA TYR A 199 -5.56 25.92 14.29
C TYR A 199 -5.40 27.26 15.01
N GLY A 200 -4.16 27.68 15.32
CA GLY A 200 -3.89 28.93 16.05
C GLY A 200 -4.34 28.91 17.51
N ASP A 201 -4.69 27.75 18.05
CA ASP A 201 -5.15 27.62 19.44
C ASP A 201 -3.97 27.68 20.41
N SER A 202 -3.66 28.89 20.88
CA SER A 202 -2.65 29.10 21.92
C SER A 202 -3.20 28.83 23.32
N ALA A 203 -4.52 28.75 23.51
CA ALA A 203 -5.12 28.61 24.83
C ALA A 203 -4.78 27.26 25.46
N ILE A 204 -4.69 26.20 24.67
CA ILE A 204 -4.25 24.88 25.16
C ILE A 204 -2.76 24.90 25.54
N TYR A 205 -1.93 25.57 24.75
CA TYR A 205 -0.49 25.68 25.01
C TYR A 205 -0.20 26.54 26.26
N GLU A 206 -0.91 27.67 26.40
CA GLU A 206 -0.76 28.61 27.52
C GLU A 206 -1.33 28.07 28.83
N ARG A 207 -2.33 27.19 28.78
CA ARG A 207 -2.96 26.60 29.98
C ARG A 207 -2.41 25.23 30.36
N GLY A 208 -1.51 24.66 29.55
CA GLY A 208 -1.17 23.24 29.65
C GLY A 208 0.24 22.89 29.15
N LEU A 209 1.24 23.31 29.92
CA LEU A 209 2.48 22.59 30.26
C LEU A 209 2.99 23.12 31.61
#